data_AF-A0A1W1EE58-F1
#
_entry.id   AF-A0A1W1EE58-F1
#
_cell.length_a   1.000
_cell.length_b   1.000
_cell.length_c   1.000
_cell.angle_alpha   90.00
_cell.angle_beta   90.00
_cell.angle_gamma   90.00
#
_symmetry.space_group_name_H-M   'P 1'
#
loop_
_entity.id
_entity.type
_entity.pdbx_description
1 polymer ?
#
loop_
_entity_poly.entity_id
_entity_poly.type
_entity_poly.pdbx_seq_one_letter_code
_entity_poly.pdbx_strand_id
1 'polypeptide(L)'
;MKTLMIKTHEVWLEMLMAGFMSKTENKQVLFDFSDILFRHFTWLENELIELNESYSYDRGPIPIKVEKLSDILNDINRRLDDINVHLQSSLEKELDARIAKDIQYMQDVLKNMKDEVVTAFNMQRLFPNISLTQEATDALTLFLFEETYKEYELIMIYNYLKAHSNDAYLNRIFQILIDESFFHLKSFGEMGAKMGILAVPRTIMKELYQIDDIVKFLNDGINEELAAKEECKKLSEAVGKDSIELAKFFDFINHQENYHISLMKDALKHFTKLKSV
;
A
#
# COMPACT_ATOMS: atom_id res chain seq x y z
N MET A 1 21.37 6.51 5.70
CA MET A 1 20.40 5.40 5.67
C MET A 1 18.99 5.80 6.07
N LYS A 2 18.72 6.34 7.26
CA LYS A 2 17.35 6.75 7.67
C LYS A 2 16.64 7.70 6.70
N THR A 3 17.32 8.77 6.28
CA THR A 3 16.78 9.72 5.29
C THR A 3 16.49 9.07 3.95
N LEU A 4 17.35 8.13 3.53
CA LEU A 4 17.20 7.40 2.27
C LEU A 4 15.96 6.49 2.31
N MET A 5 15.74 5.76 3.42
CA MET A 5 14.54 4.96 3.64
C MET A 5 13.27 5.82 3.59
N ILE A 6 13.24 6.96 4.29
CA ILE A 6 12.09 7.88 4.30
C ILE A 6 11.77 8.39 2.89
N LYS A 7 12.80 8.86 2.15
CA LYS A 7 12.61 9.34 0.77
C LYS A 7 12.13 8.22 -0.17
N THR A 8 12.62 7.00 0.02
CA THR A 8 12.20 5.83 -0.76
C THR A 8 10.73 5.48 -0.47
N HIS A 9 10.32 5.55 0.79
CA HIS A 9 8.91 5.38 1.18
C HIS A 9 8.02 6.45 0.53
N GLU A 10 8.43 7.72 0.58
CA GLU A 10 7.66 8.83 -0.02
C GLU A 10 7.49 8.64 -1.53
N VAL A 11 8.56 8.33 -2.26
CA VAL A 11 8.48 8.15 -3.73
C VAL A 11 7.73 6.88 -4.11
N TRP A 12 7.81 5.81 -3.31
CA TRP A 12 7.00 4.60 -3.51
C TRP A 12 5.51 4.95 -3.49
N LEU A 13 5.05 5.65 -2.46
CA LEU A 13 3.66 6.07 -2.34
C LEU A 13 3.27 7.04 -3.46
N GLU A 14 4.12 8.00 -3.81
CA GLU A 14 3.82 8.94 -4.90
C GLU A 14 3.67 8.22 -6.26
N MET A 15 4.56 7.27 -6.54
CA MET A 15 4.48 6.40 -7.73
C MET A 15 3.20 5.56 -7.74
N LEU A 16 2.83 4.98 -6.60
CA LEU A 16 1.59 4.22 -6.45
C LEU A 16 0.35 5.09 -6.74
N MET A 17 0.33 6.30 -6.19
CA MET A 17 -0.76 7.26 -6.39
C MET A 17 -0.83 7.74 -7.86
N ALA A 18 0.31 7.92 -8.52
CA ALA A 18 0.38 8.18 -9.96
C ALA A 18 -0.24 7.03 -10.77
N GLY A 19 0.02 5.78 -10.36
CA GLY A 19 -0.62 4.59 -10.94
C GLY A 19 -2.15 4.60 -10.81
N PHE A 20 -2.67 4.98 -9.64
CA PHE A 20 -4.13 5.09 -9.41
C PHE A 20 -4.81 6.13 -10.29
N MET A 21 -4.17 7.29 -10.51
CA MET A 21 -4.77 8.37 -11.29
C MET A 21 -4.67 8.18 -12.81
N SER A 22 -3.69 7.39 -13.28
CA SER A 22 -3.51 7.11 -14.70
C SER A 22 -4.63 6.23 -15.26
N LYS A 23 -5.03 6.49 -16.50
CA LYS A 23 -6.10 5.75 -17.22
C LYS A 23 -5.62 5.09 -18.51
N THR A 24 -4.33 5.21 -18.83
CA THR A 24 -3.72 4.72 -20.06
C THR A 24 -2.75 3.56 -19.78
N GLU A 25 -1.95 3.19 -20.78
CA GLU A 25 -0.83 2.25 -20.63
C GLU A 25 0.17 2.63 -19.54
N ASN A 26 0.26 3.93 -19.18
CA ASN A 26 1.16 4.41 -18.12
C ASN A 26 0.86 3.74 -16.76
N LYS A 27 -0.41 3.41 -16.48
CA LYS A 27 -0.85 2.82 -15.21
C LYS A 27 -0.03 1.60 -14.81
N GLN A 28 0.07 0.61 -15.69
CA GLN A 28 0.73 -0.66 -15.36
C GLN A 28 2.22 -0.42 -15.06
N VAL A 29 2.87 0.43 -15.85
CA VAL A 29 4.28 0.79 -15.66
C VAL A 29 4.49 1.48 -14.31
N LEU A 30 3.61 2.40 -13.93
CA LEU A 30 3.66 3.09 -12.63
C LEU A 30 3.47 2.11 -11.47
N PHE A 31 2.56 1.14 -11.58
CA PHE A 31 2.41 0.08 -10.58
C PHE A 31 3.64 -0.82 -10.50
N ASP A 32 4.21 -1.24 -11.63
CA ASP A 32 5.41 -2.07 -11.64
C ASP A 32 6.59 -1.33 -10.98
N PHE A 33 6.73 -0.03 -11.23
CA PHE A 33 7.75 0.81 -10.60
C PHE A 33 7.49 1.02 -9.11
N SER A 34 6.24 1.22 -8.71
CA SER A 34 5.85 1.25 -7.30
C SER A 34 6.26 -0.05 -6.59
N ASP A 35 6.00 -1.22 -7.20
CA ASP A 35 6.35 -2.51 -6.60
C ASP A 35 7.88 -2.69 -6.48
N ILE A 36 8.67 -2.15 -7.43
CA ILE A 36 10.14 -2.09 -7.31
C ILE A 36 10.56 -1.18 -6.15
N LEU A 37 9.98 0.02 -6.04
CA LEU A 37 10.31 0.97 -4.98
C LEU A 37 9.95 0.45 -3.59
N PHE A 38 8.85 -0.30 -3.46
CA PHE A 38 8.53 -1.00 -2.23
C PHE A 38 9.63 -2.01 -1.86
N ARG A 39 10.13 -2.80 -2.82
CA ARG A 39 11.27 -3.71 -2.56
C ARG A 39 12.51 -2.94 -2.11
N HIS A 40 12.85 -1.83 -2.76
CA HIS A 40 13.98 -0.98 -2.33
C HIS A 40 13.80 -0.50 -0.90
N PHE A 41 12.59 -0.04 -0.55
CA PHE A 41 12.25 0.35 0.81
C PHE A 41 12.47 -0.80 1.81
N THR A 42 12.03 -2.02 1.50
CA THR A 42 12.27 -3.19 2.37
C THR A 42 13.75 -3.57 2.49
N TRP A 43 14.56 -3.37 1.45
CA TRP A 43 15.99 -3.67 1.51
C TRP A 43 16.73 -2.69 2.43
N LEU A 44 16.43 -1.39 2.27
CA LEU A 44 16.97 -0.33 3.13
C LEU A 44 16.56 -0.50 4.59
N GLU A 45 15.34 -1.01 4.84
CA GLU A 45 14.88 -1.36 6.17
C GLU A 45 15.74 -2.47 6.81
N ASN A 46 16.01 -3.55 6.07
CA ASN A 46 16.84 -4.65 6.56
C ASN A 46 18.27 -4.18 6.83
N GLU A 47 18.83 -3.32 6.00
CA GLU A 47 20.16 -2.73 6.23
C GLU A 47 20.21 -1.92 7.53
N LEU A 48 19.17 -1.11 7.80
CA LEU A 48 19.06 -0.38 9.07
C LEU A 48 18.99 -1.33 10.28
N ILE A 49 18.28 -2.46 10.17
CA ILE A 49 18.22 -3.49 11.21
C ILE A 49 19.60 -4.12 11.43
N GLU A 50 20.31 -4.50 10.35
CA GLU A 50 21.65 -5.09 10.42
C GLU A 50 22.69 -4.14 11.05
N LEU A 51 22.57 -2.84 10.76
CA LEU A 51 23.39 -1.78 11.36
C LEU A 51 22.95 -1.44 12.80
N ASN A 52 21.89 -2.07 13.32
CA ASN A 52 21.28 -1.76 14.61
C ASN A 52 20.90 -0.27 14.75
N GLU A 53 20.46 0.34 13.64
CA GLU A 53 19.98 1.71 13.59
C GLU A 53 18.46 1.77 13.82
N SER A 54 18.03 2.60 14.77
CA SER A 54 16.61 2.84 14.97
C SER A 54 15.98 3.57 13.79
N TYR A 55 14.76 3.21 13.42
CA TYR A 55 14.01 3.87 12.35
C TYR A 55 12.52 3.97 12.68
N SER A 56 11.80 4.74 11.86
CA SER A 56 10.34 4.85 11.91
C SER A 56 9.79 4.94 10.48
N TYR A 57 8.50 4.67 10.33
CA TYR A 57 7.75 4.93 9.09
C TYR A 57 7.25 6.38 8.97
N ASP A 58 7.79 7.29 9.77
CA ASP A 58 7.49 8.72 9.66
C ASP A 58 7.92 9.24 8.29
N ARG A 59 7.10 10.13 7.72
CA ARG A 59 7.36 10.74 6.42
C ARG A 59 6.72 12.12 6.32
N GLY A 60 7.22 12.89 5.36
CA GLY A 60 6.64 14.17 4.98
C GLY A 60 5.33 14.04 4.19
N PRO A 61 4.72 15.18 3.85
CA PRO A 61 3.56 15.23 2.98
C PRO A 61 3.91 14.79 1.54
N ILE A 62 2.98 14.08 0.92
CA ILE A 62 3.08 13.64 -0.49
C ILE A 62 2.01 14.39 -1.29
N PRO A 63 2.37 15.44 -2.04
CA PRO A 63 1.42 16.33 -2.70
C PRO A 63 0.92 15.70 -4.02
N ILE A 64 -0.10 14.86 -3.94
CA ILE A 64 -0.61 14.14 -5.12
C ILE A 64 -1.65 14.91 -5.94
N LYS A 65 -2.17 16.03 -5.43
CA LYS A 65 -3.26 16.77 -6.09
C LYS A 65 -2.73 17.58 -7.26
N VAL A 66 -2.88 17.04 -8.46
CA VAL A 66 -2.42 17.61 -9.73
C VAL A 66 -3.53 17.63 -10.78
N GLU A 67 -3.40 18.49 -11.80
CA GLU A 67 -4.32 18.54 -12.94
C GLU A 67 -3.86 17.65 -14.10
N LYS A 68 -2.54 17.45 -14.21
CA LYS A 68 -1.92 16.65 -15.26
C LYS A 68 -1.02 15.58 -14.68
N LEU A 69 -0.94 14.44 -15.36
CA LEU A 69 -0.03 13.35 -14.98
C LEU A 69 1.44 13.82 -15.05
N SER A 70 1.80 14.63 -16.05
CA SER A 70 3.15 15.18 -16.16
C SER A 70 3.61 15.97 -14.92
N ASP A 71 2.69 16.62 -14.20
CA ASP A 71 3.04 17.37 -12.98
C ASP A 71 3.56 16.43 -11.87
N ILE A 72 2.86 15.32 -11.63
CA ILE A 72 3.29 14.33 -10.62
C ILE A 72 4.52 13.54 -11.09
N LEU A 73 4.61 13.23 -12.39
CA LEU A 73 5.81 12.55 -12.94
C LEU A 73 7.07 13.39 -12.77
N ASN A 74 6.96 14.71 -12.90
CA ASN A 74 8.07 15.63 -12.63
C ASN A 74 8.46 15.64 -11.15
N ASP A 75 7.49 15.59 -10.22
CA ASP A 75 7.81 15.50 -8.79
C ASP A 75 8.50 14.17 -8.44
N ILE A 76 7.97 13.06 -8.97
CA ILE A 76 8.57 11.73 -8.82
C ILE A 76 10.02 11.75 -9.31
N ASN A 77 10.28 12.27 -10.51
CA ASN A 77 11.65 12.36 -11.04
C ASN A 77 12.59 13.16 -10.12
N ARG A 78 12.11 14.28 -9.58
CA ARG A 78 12.86 15.11 -8.61
C ARG A 78 13.17 14.35 -7.32
N ARG A 79 12.23 13.56 -6.80
CA ARG A 79 12.45 12.73 -5.60
C ARG A 79 13.39 11.56 -5.86
N LEU A 80 13.31 10.96 -7.05
CA LEU A 80 14.24 9.93 -7.50
C LEU A 80 15.68 10.48 -7.60
N ASP A 81 15.86 11.70 -8.09
CA ASP A 81 17.17 12.38 -8.10
C ASP A 81 17.71 12.59 -6.68
N ASP A 82 16.85 13.00 -5.75
CA ASP A 82 17.21 13.20 -4.34
C ASP A 82 17.66 11.87 -3.68
N ILE A 83 16.97 10.77 -3.98
CA ILE A 83 17.40 9.42 -3.58
C ILE A 83 18.79 9.10 -4.14
N ASN A 84 19.04 9.35 -5.43
CA ASN A 84 20.34 9.13 -6.05
C ASN A 84 21.48 9.91 -5.37
N VAL A 85 21.24 11.15 -4.95
CA VAL A 85 22.21 11.95 -4.18
C VAL A 85 22.53 11.27 -2.85
N HIS A 86 21.53 10.72 -2.17
CA HIS A 86 21.73 10.04 -0.90
C HIS A 86 22.42 8.68 -1.03
N LEU A 87 22.21 7.93 -2.11
CA LEU A 87 22.90 6.66 -2.39
C LEU A 87 24.42 6.85 -2.51
N GLN A 88 24.90 7.99 -3.02
CA GLN A 88 26.34 8.26 -3.11
C GLN A 88 27.04 8.38 -1.75
N SER A 89 26.28 8.57 -0.67
CA SER A 89 26.80 8.75 0.69
C SER A 89 26.80 7.48 1.54
N SER A 90 26.32 6.36 1.00
CA SER A 90 26.15 5.09 1.70
C SER A 90 27.42 4.22 1.67
N LEU A 91 27.52 3.30 2.64
CA LEU A 91 28.65 2.39 2.82
C LEU A 91 28.52 1.11 1.97
N GLU A 92 27.28 0.71 1.62
CA GLU A 92 26.98 -0.55 0.94
C GLU A 92 26.88 -0.40 -0.58
N LYS A 93 28.03 -0.48 -1.25
CA LYS A 93 28.15 -0.16 -2.68
C LYS A 93 27.33 -1.03 -3.63
N GLU A 94 26.96 -2.26 -3.25
CA GLU A 94 26.23 -3.17 -4.13
C GLU A 94 24.72 -2.89 -4.15
N LEU A 95 24.10 -2.78 -2.97
CA LEU A 95 22.69 -2.40 -2.84
C LEU A 95 22.45 -1.01 -3.42
N ASP A 96 23.33 -0.05 -3.13
CA ASP A 96 23.23 1.30 -3.68
C ASP A 96 23.28 1.30 -5.21
N ALA A 97 24.25 0.57 -5.80
CA ALA A 97 24.38 0.47 -7.24
C ALA A 97 23.15 -0.21 -7.87
N ARG A 98 22.56 -1.21 -7.19
CA ARG A 98 21.34 -1.88 -7.63
C ARG A 98 20.16 -0.92 -7.68
N ILE A 99 19.94 -0.14 -6.60
CA ILE A 99 18.86 0.85 -6.50
C ILE A 99 19.06 1.96 -7.53
N ALA A 100 20.26 2.56 -7.60
CA ALA A 100 20.57 3.64 -8.54
C ALA A 100 20.32 3.24 -10.01
N LYS A 101 20.65 2.00 -10.38
CA LYS A 101 20.41 1.49 -11.73
C LYS A 101 18.91 1.32 -12.04
N ASP A 102 18.12 0.86 -11.08
CA ASP A 102 16.66 0.81 -11.24
C ASP A 102 16.08 2.21 -11.40
N ILE A 103 16.50 3.15 -10.55
CA ILE A 103 16.04 4.53 -10.61
C ILE A 103 16.36 5.16 -11.97
N GLN A 104 17.58 4.96 -12.48
CA GLN A 104 17.97 5.44 -13.80
C GLN A 104 17.03 4.92 -14.90
N TYR A 105 16.70 3.63 -14.86
CA TYR A 105 15.74 3.05 -15.81
C TYR A 105 14.33 3.63 -15.65
N MET A 106 13.86 3.81 -14.41
CA MET A 106 12.57 4.44 -14.15
C MET A 106 12.51 5.84 -14.75
N GLN A 107 13.50 6.69 -14.47
CA GLN A 107 13.56 8.06 -15.00
C GLN A 107 13.58 8.09 -16.54
N ASP A 108 14.32 7.15 -17.17
CA ASP A 108 14.36 7.00 -18.63
C ASP A 108 13.01 6.62 -19.24
N VAL A 109 12.16 5.89 -18.51
CA VAL A 109 10.81 5.54 -18.95
C VAL A 109 9.82 6.68 -18.66
N LEU A 110 9.86 7.24 -17.45
CA LEU A 110 8.95 8.30 -17.00
C LEU A 110 8.99 9.54 -17.92
N LYS A 111 10.17 9.93 -18.40
CA LYS A 111 10.33 11.09 -19.31
C LYS A 111 9.61 10.95 -20.65
N ASN A 112 9.27 9.71 -21.04
CA ASN A 112 8.62 9.38 -22.31
C ASN A 112 7.13 9.04 -22.16
N MET A 113 6.60 9.05 -20.93
CA MET A 113 5.18 8.79 -20.68
C MET A 113 4.33 9.91 -21.28
N LYS A 114 3.19 9.52 -21.86
CA LYS A 114 2.23 10.49 -22.41
C LYS A 114 1.51 11.20 -21.27
N ASP A 115 1.28 12.49 -21.44
CA ASP A 115 0.52 13.27 -20.48
C ASP A 115 -0.97 12.91 -20.49
N GLU A 116 -1.63 13.08 -19.35
CA GLU A 116 -3.05 12.75 -19.14
C GLU A 116 -3.72 13.82 -18.28
N VAL A 117 -5.00 14.07 -18.52
CA VAL A 117 -5.81 14.90 -17.61
C VAL A 117 -6.21 14.07 -16.40
N VAL A 118 -5.86 14.55 -15.22
CA VAL A 118 -6.15 13.88 -13.94
C VAL A 118 -7.52 14.33 -13.44
N THR A 119 -8.39 13.34 -13.17
CA THR A 119 -9.72 13.59 -12.57
C THR A 119 -9.87 13.00 -11.17
N ALA A 120 -8.78 12.45 -10.62
CA ALA A 120 -8.78 11.70 -9.35
C ALA A 120 -9.12 12.55 -8.11
N PHE A 121 -9.27 13.87 -8.27
CA PHE A 121 -9.50 14.85 -7.20
C PHE A 121 -10.69 15.79 -7.45
N ASN A 122 -11.58 15.45 -8.39
CA ASN A 122 -12.69 16.31 -8.78
C ASN A 122 -13.86 16.32 -7.77
N MET A 123 -13.83 15.42 -6.77
CA MET A 123 -14.81 15.28 -5.69
C MET A 123 -16.25 15.04 -6.17
N GLN A 124 -16.45 14.57 -7.40
CA GLN A 124 -17.80 14.32 -7.95
C GLN A 124 -18.44 13.09 -7.34
N ARG A 125 -17.64 12.12 -6.84
CA ARG A 125 -18.11 10.86 -6.23
C ARG A 125 -18.98 10.02 -7.17
N LEU A 126 -18.76 10.17 -8.48
CA LEU A 126 -19.46 9.42 -9.51
C LEU A 126 -18.61 8.21 -9.92
N PHE A 127 -19.19 7.02 -9.83
CA PHE A 127 -18.53 5.82 -10.34
C PHE A 127 -18.77 5.69 -11.85
N PRO A 128 -17.74 5.48 -12.69
CA PRO A 128 -17.90 5.40 -14.13
C PRO A 128 -18.89 4.30 -14.55
N ASN A 129 -19.86 4.66 -15.39
CA ASN A 129 -20.88 3.77 -15.95
C ASN A 129 -21.81 3.09 -14.93
N ILE A 130 -21.83 3.55 -13.67
CA ILE A 130 -22.70 3.02 -12.62
C ILE A 130 -23.42 4.19 -11.94
N SER A 131 -24.74 4.17 -11.97
CA SER A 131 -25.57 5.14 -11.25
C SER A 131 -25.89 4.60 -9.86
N LEU A 132 -25.09 5.02 -8.87
CA LEU A 132 -25.35 4.70 -7.47
C LEU A 132 -26.38 5.65 -6.87
N THR A 133 -27.21 5.13 -5.97
CA THR A 133 -28.02 5.96 -5.06
C THR A 133 -27.10 6.77 -4.14
N GLN A 134 -27.65 7.83 -3.52
CA GLN A 134 -26.88 8.62 -2.55
C GLN A 134 -26.38 7.75 -1.38
N GLU A 135 -27.25 6.87 -0.87
CA GLU A 135 -26.92 5.92 0.20
C GLU A 135 -25.76 4.99 -0.20
N ALA A 136 -25.82 4.36 -1.39
CA ALA A 136 -24.75 3.51 -1.88
C ALA A 136 -23.45 4.29 -2.15
N THR A 137 -23.56 5.54 -2.63
CA THR A 137 -22.40 6.43 -2.86
C THR A 137 -21.73 6.82 -1.55
N ASP A 138 -22.51 7.12 -0.50
CA ASP A 138 -22.03 7.43 0.84
C ASP A 138 -21.37 6.22 1.50
N ALA A 139 -22.00 5.05 1.44
CA ALA A 139 -21.43 3.80 1.95
C ALA A 139 -20.11 3.45 1.25
N LEU A 140 -20.07 3.50 -0.09
CA LEU A 140 -18.86 3.21 -0.85
C LEU A 140 -17.75 4.23 -0.56
N THR A 141 -18.07 5.52 -0.46
CA THR A 141 -17.08 6.55 -0.16
C THR A 141 -16.44 6.34 1.22
N LEU A 142 -17.26 6.08 2.24
CA LEU A 142 -16.76 5.84 3.60
C LEU A 142 -15.85 4.62 3.63
N PHE A 143 -16.30 3.50 3.07
CA PHE A 143 -15.52 2.27 2.97
C PHE A 143 -14.17 2.50 2.28
N LEU A 144 -14.16 3.16 1.12
CA LEU A 144 -12.91 3.40 0.39
C LEU A 144 -11.91 4.24 1.21
N PHE A 145 -12.37 5.20 2.01
CA PHE A 145 -11.48 5.98 2.87
C PHE A 145 -10.89 5.15 4.02
N GLU A 146 -11.70 4.32 4.66
CA GLU A 146 -11.29 3.51 5.81
C GLU A 146 -10.38 2.37 5.35
N GLU A 147 -10.80 1.61 4.33
CA GLU A 147 -10.09 0.41 3.88
C GLU A 147 -8.80 0.73 3.10
N THR A 148 -8.77 1.79 2.29
CA THR A 148 -7.51 2.20 1.64
C THR A 148 -6.43 2.54 2.68
N TYR A 149 -6.82 3.18 3.79
CA TYR A 149 -5.90 3.45 4.88
C TYR A 149 -5.51 2.17 5.61
N LYS A 150 -6.48 1.31 5.91
CA LYS A 150 -6.26 0.05 6.61
C LYS A 150 -5.30 -0.87 5.86
N GLU A 151 -5.48 -1.04 4.56
CA GLU A 151 -4.62 -1.93 3.77
C GLU A 151 -3.18 -1.43 3.69
N TYR A 152 -3.00 -0.12 3.53
CA TYR A 152 -1.67 0.47 3.65
C TYR A 152 -1.06 0.25 5.04
N GLU A 153 -1.84 0.41 6.10
CA GLU A 153 -1.39 0.15 7.47
C GLU A 153 -0.93 -1.30 7.65
N LEU A 154 -1.74 -2.27 7.19
CA LEU A 154 -1.43 -3.70 7.26
C LEU A 154 -0.17 -4.06 6.48
N ILE A 155 0.02 -3.55 5.26
CA ILE A 155 1.26 -3.74 4.47
C ILE A 155 2.49 -3.36 5.30
N MET A 156 2.44 -2.21 5.96
CA MET A 156 3.57 -1.69 6.73
C MET A 156 3.77 -2.48 8.02
N ILE A 157 2.72 -2.86 8.74
CA ILE A 157 2.82 -3.68 9.96
C ILE A 157 3.40 -5.07 9.63
N TYR A 158 2.86 -5.76 8.62
CA TYR A 158 3.35 -7.08 8.24
C TYR A 158 4.78 -7.02 7.69
N ASN A 159 5.13 -5.95 6.97
CA ASN A 159 6.50 -5.73 6.53
C ASN A 159 7.46 -5.57 7.71
N TYR A 160 7.10 -4.76 8.71
CA TYR A 160 7.87 -4.62 9.94
C TYR A 160 8.06 -5.95 10.68
N LEU A 161 6.98 -6.72 10.86
CA LEU A 161 7.00 -8.02 11.52
C LEU A 161 7.90 -9.02 10.78
N LYS A 162 7.83 -9.02 9.45
CA LYS A 162 8.68 -9.85 8.59
C LYS A 162 10.15 -9.46 8.70
N ALA A 163 10.48 -8.17 8.70
CA ALA A 163 11.86 -7.69 8.81
C ALA A 163 12.49 -8.01 10.19
N HIS A 164 11.67 -8.12 11.24
CA HIS A 164 12.12 -8.42 12.61
C HIS A 164 11.97 -9.90 13.01
N SER A 165 11.68 -10.79 12.06
CA SER A 165 11.48 -12.20 12.33
C SER A 165 12.51 -13.03 11.54
N ASN A 166 13.16 -13.95 12.25
CA ASN A 166 14.03 -14.97 11.65
C ASN A 166 13.28 -16.29 11.36
N ASP A 167 11.96 -16.34 11.63
CA ASP A 167 11.16 -17.53 11.39
C ASP A 167 10.62 -17.54 9.96
N ALA A 168 11.14 -18.46 9.14
CA ALA A 168 10.77 -18.58 7.73
C ALA A 168 9.27 -18.88 7.50
N TYR A 169 8.61 -19.58 8.43
CA TYR A 169 7.20 -19.91 8.31
C TYR A 169 6.31 -18.69 8.56
N LEU A 170 6.63 -17.91 9.60
CA LEU A 170 5.96 -16.62 9.87
C LEU A 170 6.21 -15.62 8.75
N ASN A 171 7.46 -15.51 8.28
CA ASN A 171 7.81 -14.59 7.20
C ASN A 171 7.04 -14.91 5.91
N ARG A 172 6.82 -16.20 5.61
CA ARG A 172 5.97 -16.63 4.49
C ARG A 172 4.52 -16.17 4.69
N ILE A 173 3.95 -16.33 5.89
CA ILE A 173 2.58 -15.89 6.18
C ILE A 173 2.45 -14.38 6.03
N PHE A 174 3.36 -13.60 6.62
CA PHE A 174 3.34 -12.15 6.51
C PHE A 174 3.51 -11.67 5.07
N GLN A 175 4.34 -12.34 4.26
CA GLN A 175 4.46 -12.00 2.85
C GLN A 175 3.14 -12.23 2.10
N ILE A 176 2.44 -13.34 2.36
CA ILE A 176 1.12 -13.59 1.73
C ILE A 176 0.13 -12.48 2.11
N LEU A 177 0.09 -12.10 3.40
CA LEU A 177 -0.80 -11.02 3.85
C LEU A 177 -0.44 -9.67 3.23
N ILE A 178 0.85 -9.35 3.08
CA ILE A 178 1.31 -8.15 2.33
C ILE A 178 0.81 -8.18 0.89
N ASP A 179 0.95 -9.32 0.21
CA ASP A 179 0.59 -9.46 -1.21
C ASP A 179 -0.93 -9.29 -1.41
N GLU A 180 -1.76 -9.87 -0.53
CA GLU A 180 -3.22 -9.68 -0.55
C GLU A 180 -3.62 -8.24 -0.23
N SER A 181 -3.02 -7.62 0.80
CA SER A 181 -3.28 -6.20 1.12
C SER A 181 -2.87 -5.26 -0.01
N PHE A 182 -1.81 -5.57 -0.77
CA PHE A 182 -1.48 -4.79 -1.97
C PHE A 182 -2.57 -4.89 -3.03
N PHE A 183 -3.17 -6.07 -3.22
CA PHE A 183 -4.26 -6.24 -4.17
C PHE A 183 -5.50 -5.44 -3.74
N HIS A 184 -5.86 -5.46 -2.45
CA HIS A 184 -6.95 -4.67 -1.89
C HIS A 184 -6.69 -3.16 -2.02
N LEU A 185 -5.51 -2.70 -1.56
CA LEU A 185 -5.08 -1.30 -1.68
C LEU A 185 -5.14 -0.82 -3.12
N LYS A 186 -4.69 -1.64 -4.08
CA LYS A 186 -4.75 -1.29 -5.50
C LYS A 186 -6.18 -1.17 -5.99
N SER A 187 -7.04 -2.11 -5.62
CA SER A 187 -8.45 -2.11 -5.99
C SER A 187 -9.20 -0.89 -5.42
N PHE A 188 -9.04 -0.61 -4.13
CA PHE A 188 -9.72 0.52 -3.47
C PHE A 188 -9.17 1.87 -3.92
N GLY A 189 -7.85 2.00 -4.07
CA GLY A 189 -7.20 3.19 -4.60
C GLY A 189 -7.69 3.54 -6.02
N GLU A 190 -7.84 2.53 -6.89
CA GLU A 190 -8.42 2.72 -8.22
C GLU A 190 -9.89 3.17 -8.17
N MET A 191 -10.70 2.58 -7.30
CA MET A 191 -12.10 3.00 -7.13
C MET A 191 -12.18 4.45 -6.62
N GLY A 192 -11.35 4.82 -5.65
CA GLY A 192 -11.23 6.18 -5.14
C GLY A 192 -10.83 7.17 -6.23
N ALA A 193 -9.85 6.83 -7.07
CA ALA A 193 -9.43 7.64 -8.20
C ALA A 193 -10.53 7.80 -9.26
N LYS A 194 -11.28 6.74 -9.57
CA LYS A 194 -12.43 6.78 -10.48
C LYS A 194 -13.53 7.72 -9.97
N MET A 195 -13.78 7.72 -8.67
CA MET A 195 -14.76 8.57 -8.00
C MET A 195 -14.28 10.01 -7.74
N GLY A 196 -13.01 10.31 -8.02
CA GLY A 196 -12.44 11.63 -7.83
C GLY A 196 -12.13 11.99 -6.37
N ILE A 197 -11.94 10.98 -5.52
CA ILE A 197 -11.69 11.11 -4.07
C ILE A 197 -10.37 10.46 -3.65
N LEU A 198 -9.41 10.31 -4.56
CA LEU A 198 -8.11 9.72 -4.25
C LEU A 198 -7.40 10.52 -3.16
N ALA A 199 -6.84 9.82 -2.18
CA ALA A 199 -6.09 10.41 -1.08
C ALA A 199 -4.88 9.54 -0.72
N VAL A 200 -3.82 10.18 -0.25
CA VAL A 200 -2.67 9.46 0.32
C VAL A 200 -3.08 8.92 1.70
N PRO A 201 -2.78 7.65 2.02
CA PRO A 201 -2.93 7.13 3.37
C PRO A 201 -2.22 8.01 4.41
N ARG A 202 -2.71 8.01 5.66
CA ARG A 202 -2.10 8.78 6.75
C ARG A 202 -0.78 8.13 7.18
N THR A 203 0.07 8.89 7.88
CA THR A 203 1.27 8.32 8.53
C THR A 203 0.84 7.35 9.63
N ILE A 204 1.58 6.26 9.80
CA ILE A 204 1.27 5.21 10.77
C ILE A 204 1.97 5.53 12.09
N MET A 205 1.22 5.47 13.19
CA MET A 205 1.79 5.65 14.52
C MET A 205 2.72 4.49 14.88
N LYS A 206 3.83 4.80 15.53
CA LYS A 206 4.89 3.82 15.86
C LYS A 206 4.36 2.61 16.63
N GLU A 207 3.45 2.86 17.54
CA GLU A 207 2.82 1.88 18.43
C GLU A 207 1.97 0.85 17.67
N LEU A 208 1.55 1.15 16.43
CA LEU A 208 0.74 0.24 15.61
C LEU A 208 1.58 -0.81 14.89
N TYR A 209 2.82 -0.49 14.50
CA TYR A 209 3.69 -1.45 13.78
C TYR A 209 4.81 -2.02 14.65
N GLN A 210 5.24 -1.33 15.69
CA GLN A 210 6.19 -1.89 16.66
C GLN A 210 5.45 -2.76 17.69
N ILE A 211 5.11 -3.98 17.26
CA ILE A 211 4.31 -4.91 18.03
C ILE A 211 5.14 -5.58 19.15
N ASP A 212 4.86 -5.23 20.40
CA ASP A 212 5.46 -5.88 21.58
C ASP A 212 4.84 -7.25 21.89
N ASP A 213 3.54 -7.43 21.57
CA ASP A 213 2.80 -8.66 21.79
C ASP A 213 2.11 -9.15 20.51
N ILE A 214 2.83 -9.99 19.77
CA ILE A 214 2.35 -10.59 18.53
C ILE A 214 1.15 -11.53 18.74
N VAL A 215 1.00 -12.13 19.93
CA VAL A 215 -0.15 -12.99 20.23
C VAL A 215 -1.40 -12.12 20.32
N LYS A 216 -1.31 -11.00 21.03
CA LYS A 216 -2.41 -10.02 21.08
C LYS A 216 -2.72 -9.46 19.70
N PHE A 217 -1.70 -9.02 18.96
CA PHE A 217 -1.87 -8.49 17.60
C PHE A 217 -2.61 -9.46 16.67
N LEU A 218 -2.21 -10.75 16.63
CA LEU A 218 -2.87 -11.74 15.77
C LEU A 218 -4.32 -12.02 16.20
N ASN A 219 -4.61 -12.03 17.51
CA ASN A 219 -5.99 -12.21 17.99
C ASN A 219 -6.87 -10.99 17.66
N ASP A 220 -6.35 -9.78 17.89
CA ASP A 220 -7.05 -8.53 17.57
C ASP A 220 -7.30 -8.44 16.06
N GLY A 221 -6.30 -8.77 15.22
CA GLY A 221 -6.44 -8.84 13.77
C GLY A 221 -7.51 -9.85 13.32
N ILE A 222 -7.55 -11.06 13.89
CA ILE A 222 -8.62 -12.04 13.58
C ILE A 222 -10.01 -11.48 13.90
N ASN A 223 -10.16 -10.75 15.00
CA ASN A 223 -11.44 -10.14 15.37
C ASN A 223 -11.80 -8.99 14.44
N GLU A 224 -10.81 -8.21 14.01
CA GLU A 224 -10.98 -7.13 13.05
C GLU A 224 -11.43 -7.66 11.69
N GLU A 225 -10.83 -8.73 11.17
CA GLU A 225 -11.28 -9.37 9.92
C GLU A 225 -12.71 -9.89 10.00
N LEU A 226 -13.10 -10.44 11.15
CA LEU A 226 -14.49 -10.86 11.37
C LEU A 226 -15.47 -9.68 11.31
N ALA A 227 -15.06 -8.49 11.78
CA ALA A 227 -15.85 -7.28 11.70
C ALA A 227 -15.88 -6.72 10.26
N ALA A 228 -14.72 -6.64 9.59
CA ALA A 228 -14.59 -6.20 8.20
C ALA A 228 -15.46 -7.04 7.26
N LYS A 229 -15.60 -8.35 7.52
CA LYS A 229 -16.53 -9.21 6.79
C LYS A 229 -17.98 -8.76 6.89
N GLU A 230 -18.45 -8.36 8.07
CA GLU A 230 -19.82 -7.87 8.23
C GLU A 230 -20.01 -6.51 7.54
N GLU A 231 -18.99 -5.67 7.52
CA GLU A 231 -19.00 -4.39 6.81
C GLU A 231 -19.01 -4.56 5.29
N CYS A 232 -18.16 -5.43 4.75
CA CYS A 232 -18.16 -5.81 3.33
C CYS A 232 -19.52 -6.37 2.89
N LYS A 233 -20.17 -7.18 3.73
CA LYS A 233 -21.51 -7.71 3.44
C LYS A 233 -22.56 -6.60 3.39
N LYS A 234 -22.57 -5.70 4.38
CA LYS A 234 -23.48 -4.54 4.39
C LYS A 234 -23.26 -3.65 3.17
N LEU A 235 -22.01 -3.44 2.77
CA LEU A 235 -21.67 -2.67 1.58
C LEU A 235 -22.14 -3.37 0.31
N SER A 236 -21.89 -4.69 0.18
CA SER A 236 -22.37 -5.52 -0.93
C SER A 236 -23.89 -5.40 -1.10
N GLU A 237 -24.65 -5.47 0.00
CA GLU A 237 -26.10 -5.29 0.00
C GLU A 237 -26.53 -3.86 -0.37
N ALA A 238 -25.81 -2.84 0.10
CA ALA A 238 -26.09 -1.43 -0.20
C ALA A 238 -25.87 -1.10 -1.68
N VAL A 239 -24.75 -1.55 -2.26
CA VAL A 239 -24.43 -1.30 -3.67
C VAL A 239 -25.14 -2.26 -4.62
N GLY A 240 -25.53 -3.45 -4.16
CA GLY A 240 -26.05 -4.53 -5.02
C GLY A 240 -27.40 -4.23 -5.69
N LYS A 241 -28.15 -3.26 -5.16
CA LYS A 241 -29.36 -2.74 -5.83
C LYS A 241 -29.03 -1.93 -7.08
N ASP A 242 -27.86 -1.29 -7.09
CA ASP A 242 -27.44 -0.35 -8.12
C ASP A 242 -26.39 -0.98 -9.07
N SER A 243 -25.57 -1.91 -8.57
CA SER A 243 -24.56 -2.63 -9.34
C SER A 243 -24.29 -4.04 -8.81
N ILE A 244 -24.68 -5.03 -9.62
CA ILE A 244 -24.34 -6.45 -9.41
C ILE A 244 -22.83 -6.68 -9.47
N GLU A 245 -22.11 -5.91 -10.29
CA GLU A 245 -20.66 -6.03 -10.44
C GLU A 245 -19.93 -5.62 -9.15
N LEU A 246 -20.31 -4.48 -8.56
CA LEU A 246 -19.73 -4.03 -7.29
C LEU A 246 -20.07 -4.99 -6.15
N ALA A 247 -21.31 -5.48 -6.07
CA ALA A 247 -21.68 -6.47 -5.07
C ALA A 247 -20.83 -7.76 -5.19
N LYS A 248 -20.66 -8.29 -6.42
CA LYS A 248 -19.79 -9.45 -6.65
C LYS A 248 -18.33 -9.20 -6.26
N PHE A 249 -17.84 -7.99 -6.49
CA PHE A 249 -16.49 -7.61 -6.06
C PHE A 249 -16.37 -7.61 -4.53
N PHE A 250 -17.31 -7.00 -3.80
CA PHE A 250 -17.27 -7.03 -2.33
C PHE A 250 -17.51 -8.41 -1.74
N ASP A 251 -18.32 -9.24 -2.39
CA ASP A 251 -18.45 -10.65 -2.04
C ASP A 251 -17.12 -11.38 -2.23
N PHE A 252 -16.40 -11.11 -3.32
CA PHE A 252 -15.07 -11.68 -3.58
C PHE A 252 -14.05 -11.28 -2.50
N ILE A 253 -13.94 -9.98 -2.17
CA ILE A 253 -13.10 -9.49 -1.06
C ILE A 253 -13.47 -10.19 0.26
N ASN A 254 -14.77 -10.25 0.59
CA ASN A 254 -15.25 -10.93 1.79
C ASN A 254 -14.80 -12.40 1.89
N HIS A 255 -14.67 -13.08 0.76
CA HIS A 255 -14.20 -14.46 0.72
C HIS A 255 -12.69 -14.56 0.99
N GLN A 256 -11.89 -13.59 0.52
CA GLN A 256 -10.45 -13.50 0.80
C GLN A 256 -10.18 -13.34 2.31
N GLU A 257 -11.01 -12.58 3.03
CA GLU A 257 -10.86 -12.42 4.49
C GLU A 257 -10.94 -13.74 5.27
N ASN A 258 -11.64 -14.75 4.76
CA ASN A 258 -11.63 -16.08 5.38
C ASN A 258 -10.22 -16.69 5.37
N TYR A 259 -9.47 -16.46 4.30
CA TYR A 259 -8.12 -16.95 4.17
C TYR A 259 -7.14 -16.15 5.03
N HIS A 260 -7.29 -14.83 5.14
CA HIS A 260 -6.53 -14.01 6.08
C HIS A 260 -6.68 -14.48 7.52
N ILE A 261 -7.93 -14.73 7.96
CA ILE A 261 -8.22 -15.32 9.27
C ILE A 261 -7.53 -16.67 9.44
N SER A 262 -7.53 -17.52 8.41
CA SER A 262 -6.85 -18.83 8.47
C SER A 262 -5.34 -18.67 8.63
N LEU A 263 -4.72 -17.75 7.88
CA LEU A 263 -3.29 -17.46 7.94
C LEU A 263 -2.88 -16.94 9.32
N MET A 264 -3.64 -16.01 9.89
CA MET A 264 -3.37 -15.48 11.23
C MET A 264 -3.52 -16.54 12.32
N LYS A 265 -4.51 -17.43 12.22
CA LYS A 265 -4.66 -18.57 13.13
C LYS A 265 -3.48 -19.53 13.04
N ASP A 266 -2.99 -19.79 11.83
CA ASP A 266 -1.81 -20.63 11.62
C ASP A 266 -0.53 -19.99 12.18
N ALA A 267 -0.34 -18.68 11.98
CA ALA A 267 0.75 -17.92 12.58
C ALA A 267 0.70 -17.97 14.11
N LEU A 268 -0.48 -17.75 14.70
CA LEU A 268 -0.70 -17.77 16.15
C LEU A 268 -0.36 -19.15 16.75
N LYS A 269 -0.84 -20.22 16.10
CA LYS A 269 -0.56 -21.60 16.52
C LYS A 269 0.93 -21.91 16.46
N HIS A 270 1.59 -21.52 15.38
CA HIS A 270 3.04 -21.73 15.21
C HIS A 270 3.84 -20.95 16.26
N PHE A 271 3.54 -19.67 16.43
CA PHE A 271 4.23 -18.81 17.39
C PHE A 271 4.07 -19.30 18.84
N THR A 272 2.87 -19.72 19.23
CA THR A 272 2.61 -20.26 20.57
C THR A 272 3.41 -21.54 20.82
N LYS A 273 3.54 -22.40 19.80
CA LYS A 273 4.36 -23.61 19.88
C LYS A 273 5.84 -23.28 20.10
N LEU A 274 6.38 -22.28 19.41
CA LEU A 274 7.78 -21.85 19.60
C LEU A 274 8.06 -21.36 21.01
N LYS A 275 7.15 -20.59 21.62
CA LYS A 275 7.29 -20.10 23.01
C LYS A 275 7.20 -21.20 24.08
N SER A 276 6.63 -22.36 23.73
CA SER A 276 6.43 -23.48 24.66
C SER A 276 7.59 -24.48 24.70
N VAL A 277 8.62 -24.27 23.86
CA VAL A 277 9.84 -25.09 23.75
C VAL A 277 11.00 -24.31 24.35
#